data_AF-A0A497JXS2-F1
#
_entry.id   AF-A0A497JXS2-F1
#
_cell.length_a   1.000
_cell.length_b   1.000
_cell.length_c   1.000
_cell.angle_alpha   90.00
_cell.angle_beta   90.00
_cell.angle_gamma   90.00
#
_symmetry.space_group_name_H-M   'P 1'
#
loop_
_entity.id
_entity.type
_entity.pdbx_description
1 polymer ?
#
loop_
_entity_poly.entity_id
_entity_poly.type
_entity_poly.pdbx_seq_one_letter_code
_entity_poly.pdbx_strand_id
1 'polypeptide(L)'
;MWSGLTPPQTVFYWRRFKKVILNPPDFEPGSWCGAGKLWIDVDSEEYWLTSRPRKGPERRGFAVEIYRSTNGENFSLVTWITKEELSEIVGKPVQSIENQQLLLDPSTGLYHLYLSLDIHEE
;
A
#
# COMPACT_ATOMS: atom_id res chain seq x y z
N MET A 1 -2.72 -31.22 -26.91
CA MET A 1 -3.73 -30.15 -26.94
C MET A 1 -4.46 -30.23 -25.61
N TRP A 2 -4.43 -29.18 -24.80
CA TRP A 2 -5.11 -29.20 -23.50
C TRP A 2 -6.64 -29.10 -23.73
N SER A 3 -7.42 -29.87 -22.97
CA SER A 3 -8.89 -29.90 -23.03
C SER A 3 -9.46 -29.65 -21.63
N GLY A 4 -10.19 -28.53 -21.44
CA GLY A 4 -10.79 -28.13 -20.17
C GLY A 4 -11.31 -26.69 -20.18
N LEU A 5 -11.64 -26.13 -19.01
CA LEU A 5 -11.94 -24.69 -18.81
C LEU A 5 -10.66 -23.88 -18.65
N THR A 6 -10.50 -22.78 -19.40
CA THR A 6 -9.22 -22.05 -19.49
C THR A 6 -8.74 -21.72 -18.08
N PRO A 7 -7.52 -22.12 -17.68
CA PRO A 7 -7.04 -21.87 -16.32
C PRO A 7 -7.10 -20.37 -16.01
N PRO A 8 -7.63 -19.92 -14.86
CA PRO A 8 -7.65 -18.49 -14.53
C PRO A 8 -6.26 -17.84 -14.60
N GLN A 9 -5.19 -18.61 -14.35
CA GLN A 9 -3.80 -18.18 -14.43
C GLN A 9 -3.38 -17.74 -15.84
N THR A 10 -4.11 -18.14 -16.89
CA THR A 10 -3.79 -17.77 -18.28
C THR A 10 -3.90 -16.25 -18.50
N VAL A 11 -4.69 -15.53 -17.69
CA VAL A 11 -4.74 -14.05 -17.71
C VAL A 11 -3.40 -13.40 -17.35
N PHE A 12 -2.50 -14.16 -16.72
CA PHE A 12 -1.16 -13.71 -16.36
C PHE A 12 -0.08 -14.14 -17.35
N TYR A 13 -0.41 -14.99 -18.34
CA TYR A 13 0.57 -15.65 -19.22
C TYR A 13 1.42 -14.65 -20.03
N TRP A 14 0.80 -13.57 -20.49
CA TRP A 14 1.46 -12.54 -21.29
C TRP A 14 2.00 -11.36 -20.48
N ARG A 15 2.01 -11.45 -19.14
CA ARG A 15 2.57 -10.40 -18.30
C ARG A 15 4.06 -10.28 -18.55
N ARG A 16 4.51 -9.04 -18.72
CA ARG A 16 5.92 -8.69 -18.81
C ARG A 16 6.20 -7.68 -17.70
N PHE A 17 7.38 -7.80 -17.09
CA PHE A 17 7.86 -6.75 -16.20
C PHE A 17 7.94 -5.44 -16.98
N LYS A 18 7.34 -4.38 -16.43
CA LYS A 18 7.35 -3.06 -17.07
C LYS A 18 8.33 -2.11 -16.38
N LYS A 19 8.14 -1.89 -15.07
CA LYS A 19 9.03 -1.07 -14.25
C LYS A 19 8.76 -1.29 -12.76
N VAL A 20 9.67 -0.79 -11.94
CA VAL A 20 9.44 -0.55 -10.50
C VAL A 20 8.56 0.69 -10.35
N ILE A 21 7.48 0.59 -9.57
CA ILE A 21 6.53 1.70 -9.38
C ILE A 21 6.97 2.63 -8.25
N LEU A 22 7.44 2.07 -7.14
CA LEU A 22 7.91 2.82 -5.98
C LEU A 22 9.34 2.39 -5.64
N ASN A 23 10.23 3.36 -5.56
CA ASN A 23 11.55 3.14 -4.98
C ASN A 23 11.46 3.09 -3.46
N PRO A 24 12.43 2.47 -2.77
CA PRO A 24 12.56 2.62 -1.33
C PRO A 24 12.78 4.09 -0.94
N PRO A 25 12.59 4.46 0.34
CA PRO A 25 12.81 5.83 0.80
C PRO A 25 14.25 6.32 0.64
N ASP A 26 15.20 5.39 0.57
CA ASP A 26 16.60 5.52 0.19
C ASP A 26 17.12 4.15 -0.26
N PHE A 27 18.31 4.10 -0.86
CA PHE A 27 18.90 2.85 -1.36
C PHE A 27 19.85 2.20 -0.36
N GLU A 28 19.77 2.56 0.92
CA GLU A 28 20.58 1.93 1.96
C GLU A 28 20.06 0.51 2.27
N PRO A 29 20.94 -0.42 2.69
CA PRO A 29 20.54 -1.78 3.02
C PRO A 29 19.40 -1.84 4.06
N GLY A 30 18.35 -2.59 3.73
CA GLY A 30 17.18 -2.77 4.60
C GLY A 30 16.06 -1.76 4.40
N SER A 31 16.26 -0.75 3.54
CA SER A 31 15.22 0.16 3.11
C SER A 31 14.35 -0.45 2.01
N TRP A 32 13.03 -0.35 2.16
CA TRP A 32 12.07 -0.86 1.18
C TRP A 32 10.70 -0.19 1.32
N CYS A 33 9.89 -0.32 0.27
CA CYS A 33 8.47 0.01 0.24
C CYS A 33 7.68 -1.28 0.01
N GLY A 34 6.65 -1.54 0.82
CA GLY A 34 5.98 -2.84 0.83
C GLY A 34 4.60 -2.81 1.47
N ALA A 35 4.01 -3.99 1.64
CA ALA A 35 2.63 -4.16 2.15
C ALA A 35 1.54 -3.40 1.37
N GLY A 36 1.84 -2.96 0.14
CA GLY A 36 0.92 -2.13 -0.64
C GLY A 36 -0.37 -2.84 -1.06
N LYS A 37 -1.41 -2.04 -1.22
CA LYS A 37 -2.69 -2.43 -1.84
C LYS A 37 -3.01 -1.44 -2.94
N LEU A 38 -3.34 -1.96 -4.12
CA LEU A 38 -3.81 -1.18 -5.25
C LEU A 38 -5.33 -1.27 -5.31
N TRP A 39 -5.99 -0.12 -5.35
CA TRP A 39 -7.37 0.02 -5.71
C TRP A 39 -7.46 0.67 -7.10
N ILE A 40 -8.38 0.18 -7.92
CA ILE A 40 -8.69 0.72 -9.24
C ILE A 40 -10.12 1.24 -9.17
N ASP A 41 -10.26 2.56 -9.16
CA ASP A 41 -11.54 3.23 -9.16
C ASP A 41 -12.06 3.26 -10.60
N VAL A 42 -13.14 2.52 -10.85
CA VAL A 42 -13.70 2.37 -12.20
C VAL A 42 -14.48 3.58 -12.67
N ASP A 43 -14.96 4.43 -11.75
CA ASP A 43 -15.79 5.58 -12.08
C ASP A 43 -14.92 6.79 -12.46
N SER A 44 -13.81 6.97 -11.74
CA SER A 44 -12.83 8.04 -12.02
C SER A 44 -11.67 7.59 -12.92
N GLU A 45 -11.57 6.29 -13.20
CA GLU A 45 -10.43 5.67 -13.91
C GLU A 45 -9.07 5.92 -13.21
N GLU A 46 -9.11 6.04 -11.87
CA GLU A 46 -7.94 6.33 -11.05
C GLU A 46 -7.39 5.11 -10.33
N TYR A 47 -6.08 5.15 -10.06
CA TYR A 47 -5.36 4.11 -9.36
C TYR A 47 -4.87 4.66 -8.03
N TRP A 48 -5.30 4.03 -6.94
CA TRP A 48 -4.91 4.39 -5.59
C TRP A 48 -4.04 3.29 -4.99
N LEU A 49 -2.79 3.63 -4.69
CA LEU A 49 -1.80 2.69 -4.17
C LEU A 49 -1.39 3.11 -2.77
N THR A 50 -1.52 2.20 -1.83
CA THR A 50 -0.93 2.38 -0.50
C THR A 50 0.48 1.79 -0.47
N SER A 51 1.38 2.35 0.33
CA SER A 51 2.72 1.80 0.60
C SER A 51 3.09 1.97 2.07
N ARG A 52 3.84 1.00 2.60
CA ARG A 52 4.52 1.11 3.88
C ARG A 52 6.02 1.28 3.63
N PRO A 53 6.58 2.47 3.85
CA PRO A 53 8.02 2.67 3.80
C PRO A 53 8.73 2.13 5.05
N ARG A 54 9.97 1.69 4.84
CA ARG A 54 10.91 1.29 5.89
C ARG A 54 12.31 1.82 5.55
N LYS A 55 13.03 2.27 6.58
CA LYS A 55 14.47 2.57 6.51
C LYS A 55 15.19 1.75 7.57
N GLY A 56 16.00 0.79 7.13
CA GLY A 56 16.78 -0.06 8.03
C GLY A 56 15.95 -0.79 9.11
N PRO A 57 16.61 -1.38 10.13
CA PRO A 57 15.95 -1.92 11.33
C PRO A 57 15.40 -0.85 12.29
N GLU A 58 15.96 0.35 12.29
CA GLU A 58 15.65 1.43 13.24
C GLU A 58 14.35 2.18 12.92
N ARG A 59 14.02 2.38 11.64
CA ARG A 59 12.79 3.07 11.21
C ARG A 59 11.89 2.10 10.44
N ARG A 60 11.27 1.21 11.20
CA ARG A 60 10.28 0.24 10.71
C ARG A 60 8.89 0.85 10.63
N GLY A 61 8.21 0.65 9.49
CA GLY A 61 6.78 0.97 9.32
C GLY A 61 6.43 2.34 9.87
N PHE A 62 7.25 3.34 9.57
CA PHE A 62 7.19 4.65 10.23
C PHE A 62 6.09 5.55 9.65
N ALA A 63 5.51 5.14 8.52
CA ALA A 63 4.37 5.79 7.91
C ALA A 63 3.55 4.78 7.10
N VAL A 64 2.34 5.20 6.76
CA VAL A 64 1.57 4.70 5.62
C VAL A 64 1.49 5.81 4.59
N GLU A 65 1.82 5.51 3.35
CA GLU A 65 1.79 6.43 2.21
C GLU A 65 0.62 6.08 1.30
N ILE A 66 -0.03 7.10 0.73
CA ILE A 66 -1.12 6.97 -0.23
C ILE A 66 -0.71 7.69 -1.51
N TYR A 67 -0.67 6.95 -2.60
CA TYR A 67 -0.31 7.42 -3.93
C TYR A 67 -1.51 7.34 -4.88
N ARG A 68 -1.50 8.22 -5.88
CA ARG A 68 -2.50 8.25 -6.96
C ARG A 68 -1.82 8.21 -8.32
N SER A 69 -2.48 7.58 -9.29
CA SER A 69 -2.12 7.61 -10.71
C SER A 69 -3.37 7.67 -11.58
N THR A 70 -3.28 8.29 -12.75
CA THR A 70 -4.32 8.28 -13.79
C THR A 70 -3.98 7.36 -14.97
N ASN A 71 -2.81 6.71 -14.95
CA ASN A 71 -2.36 5.81 -16.01
C ASN A 71 -1.86 4.46 -15.49
N GLY A 72 -1.96 4.22 -14.17
CA GLY A 72 -1.53 2.97 -13.54
C GLY A 72 -0.02 2.74 -13.56
N GLU A 73 0.77 3.74 -13.98
CA GLU A 73 2.22 3.62 -14.15
C GLU A 73 2.99 4.65 -13.35
N ASN A 74 2.53 5.90 -13.36
CA ASN A 74 3.22 7.02 -12.73
C ASN A 74 2.40 7.45 -11.52
N PHE A 75 2.92 7.11 -10.34
CA PHE A 75 2.25 7.35 -9.06
C PHE A 75 2.86 8.59 -8.40
N SER A 76 2.00 9.46 -7.89
CA SER A 76 2.37 10.64 -7.10
C SER A 76 1.84 10.49 -5.69
N LEU A 77 2.68 10.83 -4.70
CA LEU A 77 2.27 10.82 -3.30
C LEU A 77 1.17 11.87 -3.11
N VAL A 78 0.02 11.44 -2.59
CA VAL A 78 -1.11 12.31 -2.25
C VAL A 78 -1.01 12.73 -0.79
N THR A 79 -0.79 11.76 0.09
CA THR A 79 -0.65 11.99 1.52
C THR A 79 0.08 10.82 2.17
N TRP A 80 0.46 11.01 3.42
CA TRP A 80 1.06 10.01 4.28
C TRP A 80 0.63 10.28 5.73
N ILE A 81 0.61 9.23 6.55
CA ILE A 81 0.31 9.32 7.97
C ILE A 81 1.45 8.63 8.71
N THR A 82 2.11 9.36 9.60
CA THR A 82 3.24 8.88 10.39
C THR A 82 2.75 8.03 11.57
N LYS A 83 3.63 7.17 12.09
CA LYS A 83 3.33 6.43 13.33
C LYS A 83 3.16 7.36 14.54
N GLU A 84 3.79 8.52 14.52
CA GLU A 84 3.64 9.56 15.54
C GLU A 84 2.22 10.15 15.52
N GLU A 85 1.73 10.55 14.34
CA GLU A 85 0.33 11.00 14.17
C GLU A 85 -0.66 9.90 14.56
N LEU A 86 -0.39 8.64 14.20
CA LEU A 86 -1.22 7.52 14.63
C LEU A 86 -1.18 7.30 16.15
N SER A 87 -0.03 7.55 16.80
CA SER A 87 0.08 7.44 18.25
C SER A 87 -0.80 8.48 18.95
N GLU A 88 -0.87 9.69 18.41
CA GLU A 88 -1.78 10.75 18.89
C GLU A 88 -3.25 10.37 18.70
N ILE A 89 -3.61 9.82 17.53
CA ILE A 89 -4.98 9.38 17.21
C ILE A 89 -5.43 8.23 18.11
N VAL A 90 -4.54 7.24 18.35
CA VAL A 90 -4.84 6.04 19.15
C VAL A 90 -4.73 6.33 20.65
N GLY A 91 -3.98 7.36 21.05
CA GLY A 91 -3.69 7.67 22.45
C GLY A 91 -2.71 6.69 23.11
N LYS A 92 -1.96 5.92 22.31
CA LYS A 92 -0.93 4.97 22.77
C LYS A 92 0.29 5.01 21.84
N PRO A 93 1.50 4.71 22.35
CA PRO A 93 2.69 4.65 21.51
C PRO A 93 2.59 3.54 20.45
N VAL A 94 2.61 3.93 19.17
CA VAL A 94 2.71 3.02 18.03
C VAL A 94 4.19 2.78 17.71
N GLN A 95 4.63 1.53 17.81
CA GLN A 95 6.01 1.15 17.53
C GLN A 95 6.27 1.03 16.02
N SER A 96 5.33 0.39 15.32
CA SER A 96 5.37 0.24 13.87
C SER A 96 3.98 0.02 13.27
N ILE A 97 3.83 0.46 12.02
CA ILE A 97 2.71 0.07 11.16
C ILE A 97 3.09 -1.25 10.49
N GLU A 98 2.22 -2.27 10.55
CA GLU A 98 2.53 -3.62 10.09
C GLU A 98 1.88 -3.99 8.76
N ASN A 99 0.63 -3.59 8.55
CA ASN A 99 -0.11 -3.86 7.33
C ASN A 99 -1.17 -2.78 7.11
N GLN A 100 -1.68 -2.73 5.89
CA GLN A 100 -2.67 -1.76 5.46
C GLN A 100 -3.65 -2.35 4.45
N GLN A 101 -4.89 -1.87 4.51
CA GLN A 101 -5.94 -2.23 3.58
C GLN A 101 -6.83 -1.04 3.28
N LEU A 102 -6.99 -0.75 1.99
CA LEU A 102 -7.92 0.26 1.51
C LEU A 102 -9.18 -0.45 1.03
N LEU A 103 -10.33 -0.06 1.55
CA LEU A 103 -11.64 -0.62 1.19
C LEU A 103 -12.58 0.51 0.82
N LEU A 104 -13.38 0.31 -0.22
CA LEU A 104 -14.53 1.16 -0.52
C LEU A 104 -15.74 0.63 0.26
N ASP A 105 -16.34 1.46 1.08
CA ASP A 105 -17.62 1.15 1.70
C ASP A 105 -18.75 1.40 0.68
N PRO A 106 -19.47 0.35 0.21
CA PRO A 106 -20.50 0.51 -0.81
C PRO A 106 -21.75 1.26 -0.29
N SER A 107 -21.93 1.39 1.02
CA SER A 107 -23.08 2.08 1.61
C SER A 107 -22.90 3.60 1.68
N THR A 108 -21.66 4.07 1.78
CA THR A 108 -21.32 5.49 1.90
C THR A 108 -20.59 6.03 0.67
N GLY A 109 -19.99 5.16 -0.14
CA GLY A 109 -19.10 5.54 -1.24
C GLY A 109 -17.75 6.09 -0.78
N LEU A 110 -17.42 5.95 0.52
CA LEU A 110 -16.18 6.45 1.09
C LEU A 110 -15.11 5.37 1.17
N TYR A 111 -13.85 5.79 1.01
CA TYR A 111 -12.71 4.93 1.23
C TYR A 111 -12.34 4.87 2.72
N HIS A 112 -12.18 3.66 3.23
CA HIS A 112 -11.70 3.37 4.56
C HIS A 112 -10.30 2.76 4.49
N LEU A 113 -9.37 3.37 5.22
CA LEU A 113 -8.02 2.85 5.41
C LEU A 113 -7.94 2.12 6.76
N TYR A 114 -7.72 0.81 6.70
CA TYR A 114 -7.48 -0.02 7.88
C TYR A 114 -5.99 -0.26 8.03
N LEU A 115 -5.48 -0.07 9.25
CA LEU A 115 -4.08 -0.22 9.59
C LEU A 115 -3.93 -1.27 10.69
N SER A 116 -2.97 -2.17 10.53
CA SER A 116 -2.48 -3.02 11.60
C SER A 116 -1.31 -2.33 12.28
N LEU A 117 -1.41 -2.12 13.59
CA LEU A 117 -0.44 -1.37 14.37
C LEU A 117 0.17 -2.27 15.44
N ASP A 118 1.49 -2.20 15.60
CA ASP A 118 2.19 -2.69 16.78
C ASP A 118 2.16 -1.59 17.84
N ILE A 119 1.48 -1.84 18.95
CA ILE A 119 1.30 -0.88 20.05
C ILE A 119 2.08 -1.38 21.26
N HIS A 120 2.79 -0.46 21.93
CA HIS A 120 3.43 -0.79 23.20
C HIS A 120 2.39 -0.73 24.33
N GLU A 121 2.19 -1.85 25.01
CA GLU A 121 1.49 -1.91 26.29
C GLU A 121 2.52 -2.25 27.38
N GLU A 122 2.57 -1.45 28.45
CA GLU A 122 3.40 -1.73 29.64
C GLU A 122 2.89 -2.95 30.42
#